data_AF-A0A5B9WGF3-F1
#
_entry.id   AF-A0A5B9WGF3-F1
#
_cell.length_a   1.000
_cell.length_b   1.000
_cell.length_c   1.000
_cell.angle_alpha   90.00
_cell.angle_beta   90.00
_cell.angle_gamma   90.00
#
_symmetry.space_group_name_H-M   'P 1'
#
loop_
_entity.id
_entity.type
_entity.pdbx_description
1 polymer ?
#
loop_
_entity_poly.entity_id
_entity_poly.type
_entity_poly.pdbx_seq_one_letter_code
_entity_poly.pdbx_strand_id
1 'polypeptide(L)'
;MRVEDFQAELGRWEARHREWAEPINQFLRASLPRINKDGYTPADFQRELHAIRERRRAEDDPGPEVESILGRMCEEYLGATPAERERCRAAVVDKQAVRNALLGYVASCADRIRGPDDLGPLRPGLEAASIEDCARDDRDALVALAGLHVRAERAGIDPSPHFREVARLSSHASPRGGDTPVSEMLREFPHCAVLAECRASQGPWPPAVAGTGRAIPRPDDRGGSPGAP
;
A
#
# COMPACT_ATOMS: atom_id res chain seq x y z
N MET A 1 -8.77 9.68 20.49
CA MET A 1 -8.74 8.33 21.10
C MET A 1 -7.34 8.14 21.66
N ARG A 2 -7.02 7.08 22.41
CA ARG A 2 -5.63 6.86 22.85
C ARG A 2 -4.94 5.90 21.88
N VAL A 3 -3.62 6.05 21.68
CA VAL A 3 -2.85 5.16 20.77
C VAL A 3 -2.98 3.69 21.18
N GLU A 4 -3.14 3.44 22.48
CA GLU A 4 -3.36 2.12 23.04
C GLU A 4 -4.68 1.48 22.55
N ASP A 5 -5.71 2.28 22.28
CA ASP A 5 -6.99 1.80 21.74
C ASP A 5 -6.79 1.31 20.28
N PHE A 6 -6.07 2.09 19.45
CA PHE A 6 -5.70 1.68 18.09
C PHE A 6 -4.88 0.40 18.09
N GLN A 7 -3.89 0.28 18.99
CA GLN A 7 -3.06 -0.91 19.07
C GLN A 7 -3.90 -2.18 19.35
N ALA A 8 -4.89 -2.08 20.23
CA ALA A 8 -5.78 -3.18 20.55
C ALA A 8 -6.74 -3.51 19.39
N GLU A 9 -7.33 -2.49 18.75
CA GLU A 9 -8.19 -2.64 17.58
C GLU A 9 -7.46 -3.30 16.41
N LEU A 10 -6.29 -2.77 16.03
CA LEU A 10 -5.43 -3.32 14.99
C LEU A 10 -4.95 -4.73 15.31
N GLY A 11 -4.70 -5.05 16.58
CA GLY A 11 -4.34 -6.39 17.02
C GLY A 11 -5.46 -7.41 16.80
N ARG A 12 -6.70 -7.04 17.15
CA ARG A 12 -7.88 -7.88 16.89
C ARG A 12 -8.13 -8.06 15.40
N TRP A 13 -8.04 -6.96 14.63
CA TRP A 13 -8.22 -7.02 13.19
C TRP A 13 -7.14 -7.88 12.50
N GLU A 14 -5.87 -7.75 12.86
CA GLU A 14 -4.77 -8.55 12.29
C GLU A 14 -5.00 -10.06 12.53
N ALA A 15 -5.46 -10.44 13.72
CA ALA A 15 -5.77 -11.83 14.04
C ALA A 15 -6.94 -12.36 13.20
N ARG A 16 -8.05 -11.60 13.12
CA ARG A 16 -9.21 -11.94 12.29
C ARG A 16 -8.85 -12.01 10.80
N HIS A 17 -8.10 -11.03 10.28
CA HIS A 17 -7.66 -11.02 8.90
C HIS A 17 -6.79 -12.23 8.57
N ARG A 18 -5.94 -12.68 9.51
CA ARG A 18 -5.12 -13.90 9.31
C ARG A 18 -5.99 -15.13 9.10
N GLU A 19 -7.03 -15.31 9.91
CA GLU A 19 -8.00 -16.41 9.77
C GLU A 19 -8.79 -16.28 8.47
N TRP A 20 -9.23 -15.05 8.15
CA TRP A 20 -9.94 -14.75 6.91
C TRP A 20 -9.11 -15.10 5.66
N ALA A 21 -7.82 -14.73 5.65
CA ALA A 21 -6.90 -14.88 4.53
C ALA A 21 -6.33 -16.31 4.40
N GLU A 22 -6.44 -17.17 5.41
CA GLU A 22 -5.79 -18.48 5.39
C GLU A 22 -6.25 -19.38 4.23
N PRO A 23 -7.55 -19.48 3.88
CA PRO A 23 -7.96 -20.25 2.69
C PRO A 23 -7.37 -19.70 1.38
N ILE A 24 -7.22 -18.38 1.27
CA ILE A 24 -6.55 -17.75 0.12
C ILE A 24 -5.07 -18.16 0.10
N ASN A 25 -4.40 -18.10 1.25
CA ASN A 25 -3.00 -18.48 1.36
C ASN A 25 -2.78 -19.97 1.06
N GLN A 26 -3.67 -20.85 1.51
CA GLN A 26 -3.63 -22.28 1.18
C GLN A 26 -3.74 -22.51 -0.33
N PHE A 27 -4.68 -21.83 -0.99
CA PHE A 27 -4.80 -21.87 -2.44
C PHE A 27 -3.52 -21.37 -3.12
N LEU A 28 -2.96 -20.24 -2.69
CA LEU A 28 -1.72 -19.69 -3.26
C LEU A 28 -0.58 -20.71 -3.15
N ARG A 29 -0.37 -21.32 -1.98
CA ARG A 29 0.67 -22.33 -1.74
C ARG A 29 0.49 -23.56 -2.67
N ALA A 30 -0.75 -24.01 -2.87
CA ALA A 30 -1.05 -25.18 -3.70
C ALA A 30 -0.99 -24.90 -5.21
N SER A 31 -1.41 -23.71 -5.65
CA SER A 31 -1.63 -23.40 -7.05
C SER A 31 -0.47 -22.69 -7.73
N LEU A 32 0.33 -21.89 -7.00
CA LEU A 32 1.48 -21.20 -7.58
C LEU A 32 2.49 -22.15 -8.27
N PRO A 33 2.88 -23.30 -7.69
CA PRO A 33 3.83 -24.22 -8.33
C PRO A 33 3.28 -24.91 -9.59
N ARG A 34 1.96 -24.83 -9.82
CA ARG A 34 1.26 -25.44 -10.97
C ARG A 34 1.20 -24.52 -12.18
N ILE A 35 1.46 -23.21 -12.02
CA ILE A 35 1.42 -22.27 -13.14
C ILE A 35 2.40 -22.74 -14.23
N ASN A 36 1.90 -22.83 -15.46
CA ASN A 36 2.60 -23.32 -16.65
C ASN A 36 2.92 -24.83 -16.61
N LYS A 37 2.22 -25.62 -15.79
CA LYS A 37 2.30 -27.09 -15.76
C LYS A 37 0.94 -27.70 -16.05
N ASP A 38 0.94 -28.83 -16.75
CA ASP A 38 -0.26 -29.64 -16.97
C ASP A 38 -1.45 -28.86 -17.55
N GLY A 39 -1.17 -27.84 -18.38
CA GLY A 39 -2.19 -26.96 -18.97
C GLY A 39 -2.78 -25.91 -18.01
N TYR A 40 -2.31 -25.81 -16.77
CA TYR A 40 -2.75 -24.78 -15.82
C TYR A 40 -2.07 -23.44 -16.12
N THR A 41 -2.86 -22.47 -16.57
CA THR A 41 -2.35 -21.18 -17.04
C THR A 41 -2.34 -20.11 -15.95
N PRO A 42 -1.59 -19.00 -16.13
CA PRO A 42 -1.74 -17.82 -15.27
C PRO A 42 -3.17 -17.27 -15.23
N ALA A 43 -3.92 -17.38 -16.32
CA ALA A 43 -5.31 -16.94 -16.38
C ALA A 43 -6.23 -17.80 -15.51
N ASP A 44 -6.00 -19.12 -15.48
CA ASP A 44 -6.73 -20.03 -14.60
C ASP A 44 -6.49 -19.72 -13.13
N PHE A 45 -5.21 -19.52 -12.78
CA PHE A 45 -4.81 -19.10 -11.44
C PHE A 45 -5.49 -17.79 -11.02
N GLN A 46 -5.48 -16.76 -11.87
CA GLN A 46 -6.12 -15.48 -11.55
C GLN A 46 -7.64 -15.61 -11.38
N ARG A 47 -8.30 -16.39 -12.26
CA ARG A 47 -9.74 -16.64 -12.19
C ARG A 47 -10.13 -17.34 -10.90
N GLU A 48 -9.40 -18.39 -10.52
CA GLU A 48 -9.65 -19.15 -9.29
C GLU A 48 -9.35 -18.31 -8.03
N LEU A 49 -8.22 -17.59 -8.02
CA LEU A 49 -7.87 -16.69 -6.93
C LEU A 49 -8.94 -15.61 -6.72
N HIS A 50 -9.42 -15.02 -7.81
CA HIS A 50 -10.52 -14.04 -7.78
C HIS A 50 -11.80 -14.66 -7.20
N ALA A 51 -12.21 -15.84 -7.66
CA ALA A 51 -13.40 -16.51 -7.17
C ALA A 51 -13.33 -16.86 -5.67
N ILE A 52 -12.16 -17.26 -5.17
CA ILE A 52 -11.95 -17.51 -3.74
C ILE A 52 -12.08 -16.20 -2.97
N ARG A 53 -11.40 -15.13 -3.41
CA ARG A 53 -11.48 -13.81 -2.75
C ARG A 53 -12.90 -13.28 -2.68
N GLU A 54 -13.65 -13.35 -3.77
CA GLU A 54 -15.05 -12.93 -3.83
C GLU A 54 -15.92 -13.71 -2.85
N ARG A 55 -15.75 -15.04 -2.80
CA ARG A 55 -16.49 -15.88 -1.84
C ARG A 55 -16.17 -15.49 -0.39
N ARG A 56 -14.89 -15.28 -0.08
CA ARG A 56 -14.46 -14.88 1.27
C ARG A 56 -15.02 -13.51 1.65
N ARG A 57 -14.99 -12.54 0.74
CA ARG A 57 -15.62 -11.22 0.96
C ARG A 57 -17.13 -11.32 1.18
N ALA A 58 -17.82 -12.17 0.43
CA ALA A 58 -19.26 -12.37 0.58
C ALA A 58 -19.64 -13.03 1.91
N GLU A 59 -18.76 -13.88 2.47
CA GLU A 59 -18.92 -14.48 3.79
C GLU A 59 -18.65 -13.46 4.91
N ASP A 60 -17.51 -12.76 4.83
CA ASP A 60 -17.08 -11.77 5.80
C ASP A 60 -16.00 -10.88 5.17
N ASP A 61 -16.22 -9.58 5.03
CA ASP A 61 -15.20 -8.65 4.51
C ASP A 61 -14.58 -7.83 5.64
N PRO A 62 -13.32 -8.09 6.05
CA PRO A 62 -12.64 -7.29 7.06
C PRO A 62 -12.12 -5.94 6.52
N GLY A 63 -12.24 -5.68 5.21
CA GLY A 63 -11.74 -4.46 4.56
C GLY A 63 -12.33 -3.16 5.11
N PRO A 64 -13.67 -2.99 5.13
CA PRO A 64 -14.30 -1.78 5.63
C PRO A 64 -13.96 -1.45 7.10
N GLU A 65 -13.75 -2.48 7.93
CA GLU A 65 -13.34 -2.30 9.32
C GLU A 65 -11.94 -1.67 9.41
N VAL A 66 -10.95 -2.21 8.69
CA VAL A 66 -9.59 -1.64 8.74
C VAL A 66 -9.52 -0.26 8.10
N GLU A 67 -10.25 0.00 7.01
CA GLU A 67 -10.30 1.35 6.44
C GLU A 67 -10.84 2.37 7.45
N SER A 68 -11.85 2.01 8.25
CA SER A 68 -12.37 2.86 9.31
C SER A 68 -11.37 3.09 10.45
N ILE A 69 -10.64 2.04 10.86
CA ILE A 69 -9.58 2.16 11.89
C ILE A 69 -8.46 3.06 11.38
N LEU A 70 -7.99 2.84 10.16
CA LEU A 70 -6.90 3.62 9.55
C LEU A 70 -7.30 5.08 9.32
N GLY A 71 -8.53 5.34 8.87
CA GLY A 71 -9.03 6.71 8.70
C GLY A 71 -8.99 7.50 10.01
N ARG A 72 -9.52 6.93 11.10
CA ARG A 72 -9.43 7.54 12.44
C ARG A 72 -7.98 7.73 12.89
N MET A 73 -7.11 6.76 12.61
CA MET A 73 -5.70 6.82 12.99
C MET A 73 -4.97 7.95 12.26
N CYS A 74 -5.22 8.15 10.96
CA CYS A 74 -4.68 9.28 10.19
C CYS A 74 -5.18 10.62 10.74
N GLU A 75 -6.48 10.75 11.01
CA GLU A 75 -7.06 11.97 11.60
C GLU A 75 -6.38 12.36 12.93
N GLU A 76 -6.11 11.39 13.81
CA GLU A 76 -5.43 11.65 15.09
C GLU A 76 -3.93 11.92 14.92
N TYR A 77 -3.29 11.28 13.95
CA TYR A 77 -1.86 11.44 13.67
C TYR A 77 -1.48 12.89 13.33
N LEU A 78 -2.40 13.65 12.71
CA LEU A 78 -2.13 15.02 12.33
C LEU A 78 -1.90 15.93 13.55
N GLY A 79 -2.79 15.86 14.53
CA GLY A 79 -2.72 16.66 15.76
C GLY A 79 -1.74 16.11 16.81
N ALA A 80 -1.23 14.90 16.60
CA ALA A 80 -0.37 14.21 17.54
C ALA A 80 0.98 14.90 17.78
N THR A 81 1.50 14.77 19.00
CA THR A 81 2.89 15.12 19.33
C THR A 81 3.88 14.17 18.65
N PRO A 82 5.17 14.54 18.53
CA PRO A 82 6.19 13.63 17.98
C PRO A 82 6.22 12.25 18.66
N ALA A 83 6.06 12.21 19.98
CA ALA A 83 6.05 10.96 20.75
C ALA A 83 4.79 10.10 20.50
N GLU A 84 3.63 10.74 20.23
CA GLU A 84 2.41 10.02 19.84
C GLU A 84 2.51 9.46 18.42
N ARG A 85 3.06 10.24 17.48
CA ARG A 85 3.33 9.76 16.11
C ARG A 85 4.26 8.56 16.08
N GLU A 86 5.29 8.57 16.93
CA GLU A 86 6.18 7.42 17.09
C GLU A 86 5.44 6.19 17.63
N ARG A 87 4.56 6.36 18.63
CA ARG A 87 3.72 5.27 19.12
C ARG A 87 2.75 4.75 18.05
N CYS A 88 2.20 5.62 17.20
CA CYS A 88 1.38 5.21 16.06
C CYS A 88 2.14 4.30 15.08
N ARG A 89 3.36 4.69 14.69
CA ARG A 89 4.24 3.85 13.84
C ARG A 89 4.59 2.52 14.52
N ALA A 90 4.96 2.57 15.81
CA ALA A 90 5.25 1.37 16.59
C ALA A 90 4.05 0.42 16.70
N ALA A 91 2.81 0.94 16.71
CA ALA A 91 1.61 0.12 16.80
C ALA A 91 1.40 -0.76 15.54
N VAL A 92 1.95 -0.39 14.38
CA VAL A 92 1.74 -1.10 13.10
C VAL A 92 2.95 -1.94 12.66
N VAL A 93 4.14 -1.67 13.18
CA VAL A 93 5.41 -2.19 12.64
C VAL A 93 5.48 -3.72 12.52
N ASP A 94 4.91 -4.45 13.48
CA ASP A 94 4.93 -5.92 13.52
C ASP A 94 3.62 -6.57 12.99
N LYS A 95 2.72 -5.78 12.41
CA LYS A 95 1.41 -6.24 11.88
C LYS A 95 1.41 -6.22 10.36
N GLN A 96 1.78 -7.34 9.75
CA GLN A 96 1.97 -7.42 8.31
C GLN A 96 0.69 -7.08 7.52
N ALA A 97 -0.47 -7.59 7.93
CA ALA A 97 -1.70 -7.29 7.21
C ALA A 97 -2.10 -5.81 7.36
N VAL A 98 -1.88 -5.21 8.53
CA VAL A 98 -2.14 -3.78 8.75
C VAL A 98 -1.26 -2.90 7.88
N ARG A 99 0.05 -3.21 7.75
CA ARG A 99 0.95 -2.46 6.87
C ARG A 99 0.52 -2.55 5.40
N ASN A 100 0.13 -3.73 4.95
CA ASN A 100 -0.44 -3.89 3.60
C ASN A 100 -1.74 -3.09 3.44
N ALA A 101 -2.57 -3.03 4.47
CA ALA A 101 -3.81 -2.24 4.47
C ALA A 101 -3.52 -0.73 4.43
N LEU A 102 -2.47 -0.24 5.11
CA LEU A 102 -2.03 1.16 5.01
C LEU A 102 -1.67 1.53 3.57
N LEU A 103 -0.85 0.74 2.88
CA LEU A 103 -0.52 0.98 1.47
C LEU A 103 -1.75 0.89 0.56
N GLY A 104 -2.66 -0.06 0.85
CA GLY A 104 -3.97 -0.13 0.18
C GLY A 104 -4.80 1.13 0.40
N TYR A 105 -4.77 1.69 1.61
CA TYR A 105 -5.46 2.93 1.96
C TYR A 105 -4.87 4.14 1.21
N VAL A 106 -3.54 4.22 1.03
CA VAL A 106 -2.90 5.23 0.18
C VAL A 106 -3.48 5.20 -1.24
N ALA A 107 -3.62 4.01 -1.82
CA ALA A 107 -4.18 3.87 -3.17
C ALA A 107 -5.69 4.16 -3.22
N SER A 108 -6.46 3.74 -2.21
CA SER A 108 -7.88 4.09 -2.08
C SER A 108 -8.08 5.61 -2.02
N CYS A 109 -7.23 6.31 -1.27
CA CYS A 109 -7.16 7.77 -1.26
C CYS A 109 -6.90 8.34 -2.66
N ALA A 110 -5.94 7.78 -3.40
CA ALA A 110 -5.64 8.21 -4.77
C ALA A 110 -6.84 8.05 -5.73
N ASP A 111 -7.60 6.96 -5.62
CA ASP A 111 -8.79 6.70 -6.45
C ASP A 111 -10.00 7.59 -6.11
N ARG A 112 -10.00 8.21 -4.93
CA ARG A 112 -11.01 9.18 -4.50
C ARG A 112 -10.74 10.61 -4.97
N ILE A 113 -9.55 10.91 -5.49
CA ILE A 113 -9.21 12.22 -6.05
C ILE A 113 -9.68 12.27 -7.52
N ARG A 114 -10.72 13.05 -7.80
CA ARG A 114 -11.38 13.13 -9.13
C ARG A 114 -11.40 14.54 -9.71
N GLY A 115 -11.25 15.56 -8.89
CA GLY A 115 -11.22 16.96 -9.30
C GLY A 115 -10.47 17.86 -8.32
N PRO A 116 -10.38 19.17 -8.64
CA PRO A 116 -9.54 20.11 -7.90
C PRO A 116 -10.01 20.35 -6.46
N ASP A 117 -11.27 20.05 -6.16
CA ASP A 117 -11.86 20.18 -4.82
C ASP A 117 -11.61 18.94 -3.93
N ASP A 118 -11.11 17.83 -4.50
CA ASP A 118 -10.85 16.57 -3.78
C ASP A 118 -9.49 16.57 -3.05
N LEU A 119 -9.21 17.63 -2.30
CA LEU A 119 -8.04 17.69 -1.42
C LEU A 119 -8.15 16.72 -0.22
N GLY A 120 -9.38 16.42 0.18
CA GLY A 120 -9.69 15.62 1.37
C GLY A 120 -8.99 14.25 1.41
N PRO A 121 -8.92 13.47 0.31
CA PRO A 121 -8.22 12.19 0.29
C PRO A 121 -6.69 12.27 0.20
N LEU A 122 -6.11 13.37 -0.30
CA LEU A 122 -4.66 13.48 -0.50
C LEU A 122 -3.89 13.37 0.82
N ARG A 123 -4.33 14.14 1.82
CA ARG A 123 -3.63 14.23 3.11
C ARG A 123 -3.67 12.92 3.92
N PRO A 124 -4.83 12.23 4.09
CA PRO A 124 -4.88 10.93 4.75
C PRO A 124 -4.05 9.85 4.05
N GLY A 125 -3.90 9.92 2.72
CA GLY A 125 -3.01 9.02 1.99
C GLY A 125 -1.53 9.23 2.36
N LEU A 126 -1.09 10.47 2.48
CA LEU A 126 0.27 10.80 2.93
C LEU A 126 0.51 10.42 4.40
N GLU A 127 -0.49 10.64 5.26
CA GLU A 127 -0.45 10.26 6.67
C GLU A 127 -0.35 8.73 6.82
N ALA A 128 -1.11 7.97 6.04
CA ALA A 128 -1.02 6.51 6.02
C ALA A 128 0.37 6.01 5.59
N ALA A 129 0.98 6.63 4.56
CA ALA A 129 2.36 6.32 4.18
C ALA A 129 3.37 6.67 5.28
N SER A 130 3.16 7.80 5.98
CA SER A 130 3.98 8.22 7.12
C SER A 130 3.87 7.25 8.32
N ILE A 131 2.69 6.68 8.55
CA ILE A 131 2.45 5.67 9.59
C ILE A 131 3.04 4.31 9.20
N GLU A 132 2.94 3.91 7.93
CA GLU A 132 3.53 2.65 7.43
C GLU A 132 5.05 2.65 7.53
N ASP A 133 5.66 3.82 7.39
CA ASP A 133 7.07 4.11 7.65
C ASP A 133 8.05 3.21 6.87
N CYS A 134 7.72 2.84 5.62
CA CYS A 134 8.52 1.97 4.76
C CYS A 134 8.96 0.67 5.45
N ALA A 135 8.12 0.11 6.32
CA ALA A 135 8.56 -0.89 7.28
C ALA A 135 8.82 -2.28 6.65
N ARG A 136 8.39 -2.51 5.40
CA ARG A 136 8.61 -3.78 4.68
C ARG A 136 9.54 -3.65 3.47
N ASP A 137 9.20 -2.78 2.54
CA ASP A 137 9.88 -2.57 1.26
C ASP A 137 9.53 -1.15 0.81
N ASP A 138 10.53 -0.27 0.75
CA ASP A 138 10.33 1.12 0.37
C ASP A 138 9.78 1.29 -1.05
N ARG A 139 9.99 0.32 -1.95
CA ARG A 139 9.49 0.36 -3.33
C ARG A 139 7.97 0.30 -3.41
N ASP A 140 7.33 -0.48 -2.54
CA ASP A 140 5.86 -0.55 -2.51
C ASP A 140 5.26 0.80 -2.05
N ALA A 141 5.92 1.46 -1.08
CA ALA A 141 5.54 2.79 -0.64
C ALA A 141 5.76 3.85 -1.74
N LEU A 142 6.90 3.81 -2.44
CA LEU A 142 7.20 4.70 -3.57
C LEU A 142 6.15 4.59 -4.68
N VAL A 143 5.73 3.37 -5.02
CA VAL A 143 4.71 3.12 -6.04
C VAL A 143 3.34 3.67 -5.60
N ALA A 144 2.93 3.44 -4.34
CA ALA A 144 1.68 3.95 -3.81
C ALA A 144 1.66 5.50 -3.78
N LEU A 145 2.76 6.12 -3.32
CA LEU A 145 2.93 7.57 -3.30
C LEU A 145 2.94 8.17 -4.71
N ALA A 146 3.52 7.48 -5.70
CA ALA A 146 3.55 7.95 -7.08
C ALA A 146 2.14 7.95 -7.68
N GLY A 147 1.35 6.91 -7.40
CA GLY A 147 -0.06 6.86 -7.75
C GLY A 147 -0.85 8.02 -7.15
N LEU A 148 -0.68 8.29 -5.85
CA LEU A 148 -1.32 9.40 -5.15
C LEU A 148 -0.95 10.76 -5.75
N HIS A 149 0.35 10.98 -6.00
CA HIS A 149 0.87 12.22 -6.57
C HIS A 149 0.33 12.48 -7.97
N VAL A 150 0.39 11.47 -8.87
CA VAL A 150 -0.11 11.60 -10.25
C VAL A 150 -1.62 11.82 -10.28
N ARG A 151 -2.38 11.19 -9.38
CA ARG A 151 -3.84 11.42 -9.27
C ARG A 151 -4.15 12.85 -8.85
N ALA A 152 -3.43 13.40 -7.87
CA ALA A 152 -3.56 14.80 -7.46
C ALA A 152 -3.26 15.75 -8.64
N GLU A 153 -2.12 15.57 -9.32
CA GLU A 153 -1.75 16.40 -10.48
C GLU A 153 -2.80 16.37 -11.58
N ARG A 154 -3.32 15.19 -11.92
CA ARG A 154 -4.36 15.02 -12.96
C ARG A 154 -5.68 15.67 -12.57
N ALA A 155 -5.96 15.79 -11.28
CA ALA A 155 -7.13 16.49 -10.76
C ALA A 155 -6.93 18.01 -10.65
N GLY A 156 -5.75 18.54 -11.01
CA GLY A 156 -5.44 19.96 -10.91
C GLY A 156 -4.99 20.42 -9.52
N ILE A 157 -4.62 19.48 -8.64
CA ILE A 157 -4.06 19.75 -7.32
C ILE A 157 -2.53 19.77 -7.43
N ASP A 158 -1.86 20.75 -6.81
CA ASP A 158 -0.42 20.70 -6.57
C ASP A 158 -0.14 19.88 -5.29
N PRO A 159 0.37 18.64 -5.39
CA PRO A 159 0.62 17.82 -4.22
C PRO A 159 1.88 18.24 -3.43
N SER A 160 2.78 19.02 -4.03
CA SER A 160 4.13 19.29 -3.48
C SER A 160 4.12 19.95 -2.09
N PRO A 161 3.24 20.92 -1.79
CA PRO A 161 3.12 21.49 -0.44
C PRO A 161 2.71 20.45 0.60
N HIS A 162 1.79 19.54 0.26
CA HIS A 162 1.26 18.52 1.16
C HIS A 162 2.31 17.45 1.49
N PHE A 163 3.06 16.99 0.48
CA PHE A 163 4.20 16.11 0.69
C PHE A 163 5.23 16.72 1.65
N ARG A 164 5.59 18.00 1.44
CA ARG A 164 6.52 18.72 2.32
C ARG A 164 5.98 18.97 3.73
N GLU A 165 4.68 19.07 3.91
CA GLU A 165 4.06 19.21 5.22
C GLU A 165 4.14 17.89 5.99
N VAL A 166 3.69 16.79 5.37
CA VAL A 166 3.71 15.47 6.02
C VAL A 166 5.14 14.96 6.24
N ALA A 167 6.08 15.29 5.35
CA ALA A 167 7.51 15.04 5.53
C ALA A 167 8.05 15.54 6.89
N ARG A 168 7.54 16.66 7.42
CA ARG A 168 7.95 17.22 8.72
C ARG A 168 7.39 16.46 9.91
N LEU A 169 6.35 15.66 9.69
CA LEU A 169 5.68 14.86 10.73
C LEU A 169 6.19 13.41 10.75
N SER A 170 6.76 12.96 9.63
CA SER A 170 7.29 11.61 9.40
C SER A 170 8.56 11.31 10.20
N SER A 171 8.89 10.02 10.25
CA SER A 171 10.12 9.54 10.88
C SER A 171 11.37 10.07 10.17
N HIS A 172 12.36 10.43 10.99
CA HIS A 172 13.74 10.74 10.56
C HIS A 172 14.68 9.54 10.72
N ALA A 173 14.19 8.43 11.27
CA ALA A 173 14.97 7.20 11.38
C ALA A 173 14.97 6.46 10.03
N SER A 174 16.04 5.68 9.78
CA SER A 174 16.05 4.74 8.66
C SER A 174 15.00 3.64 8.91
N PRO A 175 14.11 3.39 7.94
CA PRO A 175 13.03 2.41 8.09
C PRO A 175 13.57 0.97 8.05
N ARG A 176 12.76 -0.01 8.46
CA ARG A 176 13.17 -1.43 8.38
C ARG A 176 13.29 -1.96 6.95
N GLY A 177 12.56 -1.38 6.00
CA GLY A 177 12.46 -1.83 4.61
C GLY A 177 13.28 -1.02 3.60
N GLY A 178 14.14 -0.11 4.04
CA GLY A 178 14.97 0.73 3.16
C GLY A 178 15.95 1.61 3.95
N ASP A 179 16.78 2.37 3.25
CA ASP A 179 17.84 3.18 3.89
C ASP A 179 17.46 4.66 4.05
N THR A 180 16.45 5.12 3.30
CA THR A 180 16.02 6.52 3.27
C THR A 180 14.91 6.77 4.30
N PRO A 181 15.07 7.72 5.25
CA PRO A 181 14.00 8.10 6.16
C PRO A 181 12.74 8.56 5.42
N VAL A 182 11.56 8.20 5.91
CA VAL A 182 10.30 8.59 5.25
C VAL A 182 10.13 10.11 5.18
N SER A 183 10.65 10.87 6.14
CA SER A 183 10.71 12.32 6.05
C SER A 183 11.46 12.82 4.82
N GLU A 184 12.57 12.17 4.46
CA GLU A 184 13.38 12.55 3.31
C GLU A 184 12.74 12.07 2.02
N MET A 185 12.26 10.81 2.00
CA MET A 185 11.53 10.25 0.87
C MET A 185 10.35 11.14 0.44
N LEU A 186 9.53 11.61 1.39
CA LEU A 186 8.40 12.50 1.09
C LEU A 186 8.84 13.90 0.65
N ARG A 187 9.91 14.44 1.24
CA ARG A 187 10.43 15.78 0.89
C ARG A 187 10.99 15.81 -0.53
N GLU A 188 11.74 14.79 -0.90
CA GLU A 188 12.42 14.68 -2.22
C GLU A 188 11.55 13.97 -3.26
N PHE A 189 10.34 13.53 -2.89
CA PHE A 189 9.47 12.74 -3.76
C PHE A 189 9.24 13.31 -5.17
N PRO A 190 9.10 14.65 -5.37
CA PRO A 190 8.97 15.24 -6.71
C PRO A 190 10.12 14.92 -7.67
N HIS A 191 11.28 14.50 -7.16
CA HIS A 191 12.49 14.14 -7.92
C HIS A 191 12.70 12.62 -8.05
N CYS A 192 11.79 11.81 -7.51
CA CYS A 192 11.91 10.35 -7.56
C CYS A 192 11.70 9.80 -8.98
N ALA A 193 12.52 8.84 -9.40
CA ALA A 193 12.42 8.19 -10.71
C ALA A 193 11.07 7.48 -10.91
N VAL A 194 10.55 6.82 -9.87
CA VAL A 194 9.24 6.13 -9.91
C VAL A 194 8.11 7.09 -10.27
N LEU A 195 8.15 8.34 -9.80
CA LEU A 195 7.16 9.35 -10.15
C LEU A 195 7.23 9.71 -11.65
N ALA A 196 8.43 9.84 -12.21
CA ALA A 196 8.61 10.09 -13.64
C ALA A 196 8.06 8.94 -14.50
N GLU A 197 8.32 7.68 -14.10
CA GLU A 197 7.78 6.49 -14.75
C GLU A 197 6.26 6.40 -14.67
N CYS A 198 5.68 6.70 -13.49
CA CYS A 198 4.24 6.76 -13.30
C CYS A 198 3.58 7.85 -14.17
N ARG A 199 4.20 9.03 -14.31
CA ARG A 199 3.70 10.10 -15.20
C ARG A 199 3.71 9.68 -16.66
N ALA A 200 4.76 8.98 -17.10
CA ALA A 200 4.89 8.51 -18.47
C ALA A 200 3.87 7.41 -18.82
N SER A 201 3.37 6.68 -17.83
CA SER A 201 2.37 5.63 -18.00
C SER A 201 0.97 6.23 -18.20
N GLN A 202 0.44 6.17 -19.42
CA GLN A 202 -0.87 6.76 -19.80
C GLN A 202 -2.11 5.97 -19.31
N GLY A 203 -1.94 4.85 -18.61
CA GLY A 203 -3.04 3.98 -18.15
C GLY A 203 -3.49 4.25 -16.71
N PRO A 204 -4.65 3.69 -16.28
CA PRO A 204 -4.92 3.50 -14.87
C PRO A 204 -3.80 2.62 -14.29
N TRP A 205 -3.04 3.17 -13.35
CA TRP A 205 -2.05 2.41 -12.61
C TRP A 205 -2.78 1.25 -11.92
N PRO A 206 -2.23 0.02 -11.90
CA PRO A 206 -2.95 -1.12 -11.34
C PRO A 206 -3.41 -0.77 -9.92
N PRO A 207 -4.65 -1.12 -9.55
CA PRO A 207 -5.12 -0.90 -8.19
C PRO A 207 -4.10 -1.52 -7.24
N ALA A 208 -3.85 -0.85 -6.10
CA ALA A 208 -2.99 -1.42 -5.06
C ALA A 208 -3.39 -2.87 -4.89
N VAL A 209 -2.41 -3.76 -5.07
CA VAL A 209 -2.66 -5.18 -5.00
C VAL A 209 -2.85 -5.51 -3.53
N ALA A 210 -4.05 -5.26 -3.02
CA ALA A 210 -4.47 -5.64 -1.70
C ALA A 210 -4.22 -7.15 -1.56
N GLY A 211 -3.15 -7.50 -0.85
CA GLY A 211 -2.86 -8.87 -0.46
C GLY A 211 -2.17 -9.77 -1.49
N THR A 212 -1.34 -9.29 -2.42
CA THR A 212 -0.30 -10.19 -3.00
C THR A 212 1.08 -9.63 -2.75
N GLY A 213 1.85 -10.29 -1.89
CA GLY A 213 3.30 -10.11 -1.82
C GLY A 213 3.96 -10.61 -3.11
N ARG A 214 3.76 -9.91 -4.22
CA ARG A 214 4.46 -10.18 -5.48
C ARG A 214 5.41 -9.02 -5.76
N ALA A 215 6.69 -9.33 -5.75
CA ALA A 215 7.73 -8.44 -6.27
C ALA A 215 7.44 -8.12 -7.75
N ILE A 216 7.67 -6.86 -8.11
CA ILE A 216 7.68 -6.37 -9.49
C ILE A 216 8.65 -7.25 -10.31
N PRO A 217 8.23 -7.82 -11.46
CA PRO A 217 9.14 -8.58 -12.31
C PRO A 217 10.25 -7.66 -12.86
N ARG A 218 11.49 -8.17 -12.87
CA ARG A 218 12.67 -7.43 -13.33
C ARG A 218 12.59 -7.15 -14.84
N PRO A 219 13.11 -6.00 -15.33
CA PRO A 219 13.16 -5.69 -16.76
C PRO A 219 13.96 -6.70 -17.61
N ASP A 220 14.83 -7.50 -16.98
CA ASP A 220 15.80 -8.36 -17.68
C ASP A 220 15.26 -9.73 -18.10
N ASP A 221 13.99 -10.05 -17.83
CA ASP A 221 13.37 -11.34 -18.22
C ASP A 221 12.98 -11.42 -19.72
N ARG A 222 13.45 -10.47 -20.55
CA ARG A 222 13.34 -10.55 -22.02
C ARG A 222 14.71 -10.81 -22.65
N GLY A 223 15.17 -12.05 -22.66
CA GLY A 223 16.49 -12.33 -23.25
C GLY A 223 16.88 -13.78 -23.40
N GLY A 224 16.03 -14.61 -24.02
CA GLY A 224 16.40 -15.96 -24.43
C GLY A 224 15.90 -16.25 -25.82
N SER A 225 16.59 -15.76 -26.85
CA SER A 225 16.35 -16.19 -28.23
C SER A 225 16.62 -17.70 -28.34
N PRO A 226 15.73 -18.49 -28.96
CA PRO A 226 15.99 -19.88 -29.25
C PRO A 226 17.04 -19.96 -30.36
N GLY A 227 18.15 -20.61 -30.06
CA GLY A 227 19.10 -21.05 -31.07
C GLY A 227 18.39 -21.97 -32.08
N ALA A 228 18.64 -21.72 -33.35
CA ALA A 228 18.29 -22.57 -34.47
C ALA A 228 19.52 -22.63 -35.40
N PRO A 229 19.61 -23.70 -36.22
CA PRO A 229 20.65 -24.74 -36.11
C PRO A 229 22.02 -24.40 -36.71
#